data_AF-A0A3N5XGH2-F1
#
_entry.id   AF-A0A3N5XGH2-F1
#
_cell.length_a   1.000
_cell.length_b   1.000
_cell.length_c   1.000
_cell.angle_alpha   90.00
_cell.angle_beta   90.00
_cell.angle_gamma   90.00
#
_symmetry.space_group_name_H-M   'P 1'
#
loop_
_entity.id
_entity.type
_entity.pdbx_description
1 polymer ?
#
loop_
_entity_poly.entity_id
_entity_poly.type
_entity_poly.pdbx_seq_one_letter_code
_entity_poly.pdbx_strand_id
1 'polypeptide(L)'
;MQTQPVIPAVDPIPLPGPAWLFWTLLVVTFLLHTIAMNCVVGGTLISIAARFRRGNPFFGRLAGDLARKIPSFLAATITLGVAPLLFVQVLYGQFFYSSSVILAWPWLSVIGVLTVSYYAAYAVAFKGEGSHYRHLSVVSLVAFLTIAFIYTSNFTLMLTPEKWLDKHLASTAGLNLNLNERM
;
A
#
# COMPACT_ATOMS: atom_id res chain seq x y z
N MET A 1 29.53 13.03 15.03
CA MET A 1 29.08 14.41 14.78
C MET A 1 27.58 14.35 14.58
N GLN A 2 26.78 15.05 15.38
CA GLN A 2 25.32 15.10 15.18
C GLN A 2 25.07 15.93 13.92
N THR A 3 24.86 15.26 12.78
CA THR A 3 24.40 15.91 11.56
C THR A 3 22.98 16.41 11.83
N GLN A 4 22.80 17.72 11.82
CA GLN A 4 21.45 18.30 11.84
C GLN A 4 20.68 17.69 10.66
N PRO A 5 19.47 17.13 10.89
CA PRO A 5 18.70 16.51 9.82
C PRO A 5 18.42 17.56 8.74
N VAL A 6 18.82 17.27 7.50
CA VAL A 6 18.61 18.16 6.35
C VAL A 6 17.16 17.99 5.92
N ILE A 7 16.28 18.84 6.48
CA ILE A 7 14.86 18.87 6.15
C ILE A 7 14.65 20.00 5.13
N PRO A 8 14.01 19.74 3.98
CA PRO A 8 13.67 20.78 3.02
C PRO A 8 12.81 21.88 3.65
N ALA A 9 12.94 23.11 3.17
CA ALA A 9 12.09 24.20 3.63
C ALA A 9 10.61 23.90 3.37
N VAL A 10 9.75 24.39 4.25
CA VAL A 10 8.29 24.29 4.10
C VAL A 10 7.86 25.00 2.82
N ASP A 11 6.84 24.44 2.14
CA ASP A 11 6.26 25.05 0.95
C ASP A 11 5.80 26.49 1.27
N PRO A 12 6.23 27.50 0.48
CA PRO A 12 5.78 28.88 0.67
C PRO A 12 4.29 29.07 0.39
N ILE A 13 3.62 28.13 -0.29
CA ILE A 13 2.19 28.19 -0.56
C ILE A 13 1.43 27.87 0.74
N PRO A 14 0.52 28.76 1.19
CA PRO A 14 -0.29 28.49 2.37
C PRO A 14 -1.24 27.32 2.12
N LEU A 15 -1.60 26.62 3.20
CA LEU A 15 -2.57 25.54 3.11
C LEU A 15 -3.88 26.03 2.46
N PRO A 16 -4.47 25.25 1.54
CA PRO A 16 -5.70 25.65 0.83
C PRO A 16 -6.94 25.73 1.75
N GLY A 17 -6.80 25.37 3.02
CA GLY A 17 -7.86 25.36 4.01
C GLY A 17 -7.30 25.17 5.42
N PRO A 18 -8.18 25.07 6.43
CA PRO A 18 -7.75 24.93 7.82
C PRO A 18 -7.10 23.57 8.08
N ALA A 19 -5.97 23.57 8.79
CA ALA A 19 -5.17 22.36 9.04
C ALA A 19 -5.95 21.24 9.76
N TRP A 20 -6.82 21.60 10.72
CA TRP A 20 -7.62 20.64 11.47
C TRP A 20 -8.57 19.83 10.57
N LEU A 21 -9.07 20.43 9.49
CA LEU A 21 -9.97 19.77 8.54
C LEU A 21 -9.21 18.69 7.77
N PHE A 22 -8.05 19.03 7.20
CA PHE A 22 -7.23 18.06 6.48
C PHE A 22 -6.75 16.93 7.38
N TRP A 23 -6.40 17.23 8.63
CA TRP A 23 -5.98 16.22 9.59
C TRP A 23 -7.14 15.27 9.93
N THR A 24 -8.34 15.81 10.15
CA THR A 24 -9.54 15.00 10.41
C THR A 24 -9.88 14.12 9.22
N LEU A 25 -9.90 14.70 8.01
CA LEU A 25 -10.16 13.95 6.78
C LEU A 25 -9.10 12.89 6.52
N LEU A 26 -7.82 13.18 6.79
CA LEU A 26 -6.74 12.21 6.73
C LEU A 26 -7.04 11.00 7.62
N VAL A 27 -7.32 11.22 8.90
CA VAL A 27 -7.56 10.13 9.86
C VAL A 27 -8.80 9.33 9.48
N VAL A 28 -9.90 9.98 9.13
CA VAL A 28 -11.16 9.32 8.76
C VAL A 28 -11.00 8.50 7.47
N THR A 29 -10.43 9.09 6.42
CA THR A 29 -10.25 8.38 5.15
C THR A 29 -9.23 7.25 5.26
N PHE A 30 -8.17 7.45 6.03
CA PHE A 30 -7.21 6.39 6.33
C PHE A 30 -7.87 5.23 7.09
N LEU A 31 -8.68 5.50 8.12
CA LEU A 31 -9.42 4.47 8.84
C LEU A 31 -10.32 3.65 7.90
N LEU A 32 -11.10 4.34 7.06
CA LEU A 32 -11.97 3.69 6.08
C LEU A 32 -11.17 2.86 5.07
N HIS A 33 -10.05 3.39 4.58
CA HIS A 33 -9.13 2.67 3.71
C HIS A 33 -8.60 1.40 4.38
N THR A 34 -8.18 1.46 5.64
CA THR A 34 -7.66 0.30 6.38
C THR A 34 -8.73 -0.77 6.55
N ILE A 35 -9.99 -0.41 6.82
CA ILE A 35 -11.11 -1.37 6.90
C ILE A 35 -11.27 -2.09 5.55
N ALA A 36 -11.36 -1.33 4.45
CA ALA A 36 -11.51 -1.91 3.12
C ALA A 36 -10.31 -2.79 2.73
N MET A 37 -9.10 -2.35 3.04
CA MET A 37 -7.86 -3.08 2.76
C MET A 37 -7.78 -4.40 3.54
N ASN A 38 -8.24 -4.43 4.80
CA ASN A 38 -8.35 -5.67 5.58
C ASN A 38 -9.34 -6.65 4.93
N CYS A 39 -10.46 -6.17 4.37
CA CYS A 39 -11.37 -7.02 3.62
C CYS A 39 -10.72 -7.59 2.35
N VAL A 40 -9.91 -6.80 1.63
CA VAL A 40 -9.18 -7.27 0.43
C VAL A 40 -8.13 -8.30 0.81
N VAL A 41 -7.19 -7.98 1.69
CA VAL A 41 -6.07 -8.87 2.05
C VAL A 41 -6.57 -10.10 2.81
N GLY A 42 -7.40 -9.89 3.83
CA GLY A 42 -8.00 -10.97 4.63
C GLY A 42 -8.92 -11.85 3.80
N GLY A 43 -9.77 -11.26 2.97
CA GLY A 43 -10.66 -12.00 2.06
C GLY A 43 -9.89 -12.82 1.02
N THR A 44 -8.81 -12.26 0.47
CA THR A 44 -7.91 -12.97 -0.45
C THR A 44 -7.23 -14.15 0.25
N LEU A 45 -6.68 -13.93 1.45
CA LEU A 45 -6.03 -14.96 2.24
C LEU A 45 -6.98 -16.11 2.60
N ILE A 46 -8.18 -15.79 3.09
CA ILE A 46 -9.21 -16.80 3.43
C ILE A 46 -9.65 -17.55 2.18
N SER A 47 -9.86 -16.87 1.05
CA SER A 47 -10.20 -17.51 -0.23
C SER A 47 -9.13 -18.50 -0.67
N ILE A 48 -7.84 -18.13 -0.56
CA ILE A 48 -6.71 -19.02 -0.84
C ILE A 48 -6.73 -20.22 0.10
N ALA A 49 -6.81 -19.99 1.42
CA ALA A 49 -6.81 -21.06 2.42
C ALA A 49 -7.96 -22.06 2.20
N ALA A 50 -9.16 -21.56 1.87
CA ALA A 50 -10.32 -22.37 1.54
C ALA A 50 -10.09 -23.22 0.26
N ARG A 51 -9.42 -22.69 -0.77
CA ARG A 51 -9.05 -23.44 -1.99
C ARG A 51 -8.05 -24.58 -1.73
N PHE A 52 -7.22 -24.46 -0.70
CA PHE A 52 -6.28 -25.53 -0.32
C PHE A 52 -6.93 -26.65 0.49
N ARG A 53 -8.04 -26.38 1.19
CA ARG A 53 -8.80 -27.40 1.94
C ARG A 53 -9.75 -28.17 1.01
N ARG A 54 -9.20 -29.16 0.31
CA ARG A 54 -9.98 -30.10 -0.51
C ARG A 54 -10.83 -31.02 0.37
N GLY A 55 -12.00 -31.44 -0.14
CA GLY A 55 -12.83 -32.47 0.48
C GLY A 55 -14.17 -32.00 1.08
N ASN A 56 -14.38 -30.69 1.25
CA ASN A 56 -15.68 -30.15 1.70
C ASN A 56 -16.24 -29.12 0.70
N PRO A 57 -17.46 -29.33 0.15
CA PRO A 57 -18.08 -28.39 -0.79
C PRO A 57 -18.32 -26.98 -0.21
N PHE A 58 -18.39 -26.85 1.12
CA PHE A 58 -18.47 -25.56 1.81
C PHE A 58 -17.26 -24.66 1.51
N PHE A 59 -16.03 -25.19 1.57
CA PHE A 59 -14.82 -24.39 1.33
C PHE A 59 -14.70 -23.95 -0.12
N GLY A 60 -15.18 -24.77 -1.07
CA GLY A 60 -15.26 -24.38 -2.48
C GLY A 60 -16.19 -23.19 -2.71
N ARG A 61 -17.39 -23.21 -2.10
CA ARG A 61 -18.35 -22.10 -2.16
C ARG A 61 -17.80 -20.84 -1.48
N LEU A 62 -17.28 -20.97 -0.26
CA LEU A 62 -16.67 -19.86 0.48
C LEU A 62 -15.56 -19.16 -0.31
N ALA A 63 -14.67 -19.95 -0.95
CA ALA A 63 -13.60 -19.40 -1.75
C ALA A 63 -14.12 -18.58 -2.94
N GLY A 64 -15.15 -19.08 -3.64
CA GLY A 64 -15.79 -18.40 -4.76
C GLY A 64 -16.53 -17.13 -4.35
N ASP A 65 -17.30 -17.20 -3.27
CA ASP A 65 -18.08 -16.06 -2.75
C ASP A 65 -17.16 -14.91 -2.31
N LEU A 66 -16.07 -15.23 -1.60
CA LEU A 66 -15.06 -14.23 -1.24
C LEU A 66 -14.37 -13.66 -2.47
N ALA A 67 -13.95 -14.51 -3.41
CA ALA A 67 -13.27 -14.07 -4.63
C ALA A 67 -14.11 -13.07 -5.44
N ARG A 68 -15.44 -13.26 -5.51
CA ARG A 68 -16.36 -12.36 -6.21
C ARG A 68 -16.54 -11.00 -5.51
N LYS A 69 -16.33 -10.93 -4.19
CA LYS A 69 -16.45 -9.67 -3.43
C LYS A 69 -15.16 -8.86 -3.43
N ILE A 70 -14.00 -9.48 -3.59
CA ILE A 70 -12.69 -8.80 -3.59
C ILE A 70 -12.65 -7.61 -4.56
N PRO A 71 -13.11 -7.70 -5.84
CA PRO A 71 -13.10 -6.56 -6.76
C PRO A 71 -13.82 -5.31 -6.23
N SER A 72 -14.97 -5.50 -5.56
CA SER A 72 -15.75 -4.39 -5.00
C SER A 72 -15.01 -3.73 -3.83
N PHE A 73 -14.46 -4.53 -2.92
CA PHE A 73 -13.62 -4.01 -1.82
C PHE A 73 -12.33 -3.37 -2.34
N LEU A 74 -11.75 -3.90 -3.42
CA LEU A 74 -10.55 -3.34 -4.03
C LEU A 74 -10.83 -1.96 -4.64
N ALA A 75 -11.94 -1.79 -5.36
CA ALA A 75 -12.36 -0.48 -5.86
C ALA A 75 -12.53 0.53 -4.70
N ALA A 76 -13.22 0.13 -3.63
CA ALA A 76 -13.37 0.97 -2.44
C ALA A 76 -12.02 1.31 -1.80
N THR A 77 -11.11 0.33 -1.70
CA THR A 77 -9.77 0.50 -1.14
C THR A 77 -8.94 1.50 -1.95
N ILE A 78 -8.98 1.43 -3.28
CA ILE A 78 -8.25 2.35 -4.16
C ILE A 78 -8.79 3.77 -3.99
N THR A 79 -10.12 3.96 -4.09
CA THR A 79 -10.74 5.29 -3.92
C THR A 79 -10.46 5.89 -2.55
N LEU A 80 -10.61 5.09 -1.49
CA LEU A 80 -10.35 5.53 -0.12
C LEU A 80 -8.86 5.70 0.17
N GLY A 81 -7.96 5.11 -0.62
CA GLY A 81 -6.50 5.23 -0.45
C GLY A 81 -5.92 6.49 -1.10
N VAL A 82 -6.53 6.99 -2.18
CA VAL A 82 -6.09 8.23 -2.83
C VAL A 82 -6.26 9.44 -1.90
N ALA A 83 -7.39 9.54 -1.20
CA ALA A 83 -7.66 10.64 -0.29
C ALA A 83 -6.61 10.84 0.84
N PRO A 84 -6.27 9.84 1.67
CA PRO A 84 -5.27 9.99 2.72
C PRO A 84 -3.88 10.27 2.15
N LEU A 85 -3.52 9.70 0.99
CA LEU A 85 -2.26 10.05 0.32
C LEU A 85 -2.18 11.54 -0.01
N LEU A 86 -3.26 12.12 -0.56
CA LEU A 86 -3.32 13.55 -0.85
C LEU A 86 -3.25 14.40 0.43
N PHE A 87 -3.95 14.01 1.49
CA PHE A 87 -3.91 14.78 2.75
C PHE A 87 -2.56 14.72 3.46
N VAL A 88 -1.86 13.58 3.43
CA VAL A 88 -0.46 13.52 3.93
C VAL A 88 0.44 14.44 3.11
N GLN A 89 0.29 14.49 1.79
CA GLN A 89 1.10 15.38 0.95
C GLN A 89 0.86 16.86 1.28
N VAL A 90 -0.40 17.24 1.51
CA VAL A 90 -0.74 18.63 1.87
C VAL A 90 -0.20 19.01 3.26
N LEU A 91 -0.29 18.11 4.24
CA LEU A 91 0.12 18.41 5.62
C LEU A 91 1.62 18.22 5.88
N TYR A 92 2.22 17.21 5.25
CA TYR A 92 3.57 16.71 5.54
C TYR A 92 4.42 16.53 4.27
N GLY A 93 4.13 17.30 3.21
CA GLY A 93 4.79 17.17 1.91
C GLY A 93 6.32 17.15 1.99
N GLN A 94 6.92 18.04 2.79
CA GLN A 94 8.39 18.08 2.98
C GLN A 94 8.98 16.73 3.42
N PHE A 95 8.26 15.97 4.25
CA PHE A 95 8.71 14.66 4.71
C PHE A 95 8.34 13.57 3.71
N PHE A 96 7.11 13.59 3.24
CA PHE A 96 6.57 12.58 2.34
C PHE A 96 7.29 12.53 0.99
N TYR A 97 7.58 13.69 0.39
CA TYR A 97 8.28 13.75 -0.89
C TYR A 97 9.75 13.36 -0.73
N SER A 98 10.41 13.77 0.36
CA SER A 98 11.81 13.41 0.62
C SER A 98 11.98 11.90 0.75
N SER A 99 11.14 11.24 1.56
CA SER A 99 11.18 9.78 1.70
C SER A 99 10.84 9.06 0.39
N SER A 100 9.85 9.56 -0.36
CA SER A 100 9.41 8.93 -1.61
C SER A 100 10.45 9.04 -2.72
N VAL A 101 11.23 10.13 -2.77
CA VAL A 101 12.34 10.30 -3.72
C VAL A 101 13.49 9.34 -3.41
N ILE A 102 13.80 9.09 -2.14
CA ILE A 102 14.80 8.09 -1.75
C ILE A 102 14.38 6.67 -2.20
N LEU A 103 13.07 6.41 -2.19
CA LEU A 103 12.42 5.19 -2.64
C LEU A 103 11.86 5.29 -4.07
N ALA A 104 12.39 6.15 -4.94
CA ALA A 104 11.76 6.52 -6.21
C ALA A 104 11.22 5.34 -7.04
N TRP A 105 12.04 4.33 -7.32
CA TRP A 105 11.62 3.19 -8.15
C TRP A 105 10.64 2.25 -7.43
N PRO A 106 10.89 1.79 -6.18
CA PRO A 106 9.89 1.07 -5.42
C PRO A 106 8.56 1.83 -5.34
N TRP A 107 8.60 3.13 -5.04
CA TRP A 107 7.41 3.97 -4.95
C TRP A 107 6.64 4.03 -6.27
N LEU A 108 7.31 4.28 -7.40
CA LEU A 108 6.69 4.32 -8.72
C LEU A 108 6.16 2.95 -9.15
N SER A 109 6.82 1.86 -8.75
CA SER A 109 6.41 0.49 -9.06
C SER A 109 5.04 0.13 -8.50
N VAL A 110 4.57 0.81 -7.44
CA VAL A 110 3.26 0.57 -6.82
C VAL A 110 2.12 0.64 -7.85
N ILE A 111 2.19 1.57 -8.81
CA ILE A 111 1.16 1.70 -9.87
C ILE A 111 1.12 0.43 -10.73
N GLY A 112 2.28 -0.06 -11.14
CA GLY A 112 2.41 -1.28 -11.95
C GLY A 112 1.94 -2.52 -11.18
N VAL A 113 2.41 -2.68 -9.94
CA VAL A 113 2.04 -3.80 -9.06
C VAL A 113 0.54 -3.78 -8.76
N LEU A 114 -0.04 -2.60 -8.49
CA LEU A 114 -1.47 -2.44 -8.26
C LEU A 114 -2.26 -2.85 -9.51
N THR A 115 -1.84 -2.41 -10.69
CA THR A 115 -2.47 -2.76 -11.97
C THR A 115 -2.49 -4.28 -12.19
N VAL A 116 -1.35 -4.95 -11.98
CA VAL A 116 -1.28 -6.42 -12.10
C VAL A 116 -2.18 -7.10 -11.08
N SER A 117 -2.16 -6.65 -9.82
CA SER A 117 -2.99 -7.21 -8.75
C SER A 117 -4.49 -7.04 -9.02
N TYR A 118 -4.89 -5.91 -9.60
CA TYR A 118 -6.27 -5.61 -9.98
C TYR A 118 -6.77 -6.60 -11.03
N TYR A 119 -6.03 -6.77 -12.13
CA TYR A 119 -6.41 -7.73 -13.17
C TYR A 119 -6.39 -9.18 -12.66
N ALA A 120 -5.42 -9.53 -11.82
CA ALA A 120 -5.33 -10.85 -11.23
C ALA A 120 -6.54 -11.15 -10.31
N ALA A 121 -6.96 -10.18 -9.48
CA ALA A 121 -8.14 -10.31 -8.64
C ALA A 121 -9.42 -10.48 -9.46
N TYR A 122 -9.59 -9.71 -10.54
CA TYR A 122 -10.72 -9.85 -11.47
C TYR A 122 -10.73 -11.22 -12.18
N ALA A 123 -9.58 -11.67 -12.68
CA ALA A 123 -9.48 -12.97 -13.32
C ALA A 123 -9.85 -14.11 -12.35
N VAL A 124 -9.41 -14.02 -11.09
CA VAL A 124 -9.76 -14.96 -10.03
C VAL A 124 -11.25 -14.94 -9.68
N ALA A 125 -11.88 -13.76 -9.68
CA ALA A 125 -13.28 -13.57 -9.34
C ALA A 125 -14.24 -14.16 -10.39
N PHE A 126 -13.93 -13.96 -11.68
CA PHE A 126 -14.84 -14.29 -12.78
C PHE A 126 -14.51 -15.58 -13.53
N LYS A 127 -13.25 -16.03 -13.51
CA LYS A 127 -12.80 -17.21 -14.26
C LYS A 127 -12.24 -18.33 -13.38
N GLY A 128 -12.38 -18.20 -12.05
CA GLY A 128 -11.62 -18.88 -11.00
C GLY A 128 -11.72 -20.42 -10.86
N GLU A 129 -11.75 -21.19 -11.94
CA GLU A 129 -11.80 -22.65 -11.94
C GLU A 129 -10.45 -23.26 -12.35
N GLY A 130 -9.90 -24.13 -11.49
CA GLY A 130 -8.66 -24.86 -11.76
C GLY A 130 -7.40 -24.32 -11.06
N SER A 131 -6.28 -25.05 -11.22
CA SER A 131 -5.02 -24.78 -10.48
C SER A 131 -4.41 -23.42 -10.82
N HIS A 132 -4.53 -22.94 -12.06
CA HIS A 132 -3.97 -21.67 -12.50
C HIS A 132 -4.49 -20.48 -11.66
N TYR A 133 -5.79 -20.41 -11.41
CA TYR A 133 -6.40 -19.31 -10.64
C TYR A 133 -6.08 -19.38 -9.15
N ARG A 134 -5.68 -20.54 -8.63
CA ARG A 134 -5.12 -20.65 -7.27
C ARG A 134 -3.76 -19.97 -7.19
N HIS A 135 -2.87 -20.21 -8.16
CA HIS A 135 -1.59 -19.50 -8.23
C HIS A 135 -1.79 -18.00 -8.45
N LEU A 136 -2.75 -17.61 -9.30
CA LEU A 136 -3.06 -16.20 -9.54
C LEU A 136 -3.60 -15.48 -8.29
N SER A 137 -4.37 -16.15 -7.44
CA SER A 137 -4.78 -15.59 -6.15
C SER A 137 -3.58 -15.35 -5.21
N VAL A 138 -2.61 -16.26 -5.20
CA VAL A 138 -1.37 -16.08 -4.42
C VAL A 138 -0.54 -14.91 -4.96
N VAL A 139 -0.42 -14.79 -6.29
CA VAL A 139 0.25 -13.65 -6.94
C VAL A 139 -0.42 -12.32 -6.53
N SER A 140 -1.75 -12.28 -6.52
CA SER A 140 -2.52 -11.09 -6.09
C SER A 140 -2.22 -10.74 -4.63
N LEU A 141 -2.22 -11.73 -3.73
CA LEU A 141 -1.91 -11.53 -2.32
C LEU A 141 -0.49 -11.00 -2.12
N VAL A 142 0.50 -11.62 -2.77
CA VAL A 142 1.91 -11.17 -2.70
C VAL A 142 2.02 -9.75 -3.22
N ALA A 143 1.35 -9.40 -4.32
CA ALA A 143 1.35 -8.03 -4.85
C ALA A 143 0.78 -7.02 -3.84
N PHE A 144 -0.33 -7.33 -3.17
CA PHE A 144 -0.88 -6.46 -2.11
C PHE A 144 0.08 -6.30 -0.92
N LEU A 145 0.75 -7.38 -0.51
CA LEU A 145 1.74 -7.34 0.56
C LEU A 145 2.99 -6.55 0.15
N THR A 146 3.43 -6.64 -1.10
CA THR A 146 4.53 -5.85 -1.64
C THR A 146 4.19 -4.35 -1.61
N ILE A 147 2.97 -3.97 -1.99
CA ILE A 147 2.51 -2.58 -1.87
C ILE A 147 2.52 -2.12 -0.41
N ALA A 148 1.99 -2.93 0.50
CA ALA A 148 1.99 -2.62 1.94
C ALA A 148 3.42 -2.45 2.48
N PHE A 149 4.35 -3.29 2.05
CA PHE A 149 5.76 -3.20 2.40
C PHE A 149 6.42 -1.91 1.90
N ILE A 150 6.18 -1.53 0.63
CA ILE A 150 6.71 -0.29 0.05
C ILE A 150 6.17 0.93 0.78
N TYR A 151 4.85 0.97 1.03
CA TYR A 151 4.24 2.07 1.77
C TYR A 151 4.76 2.16 3.20
N THR A 152 4.83 1.04 3.92
CA THR A 152 5.38 1.02 5.29
C THR A 152 6.82 1.51 5.30
N SER A 153 7.66 1.05 4.35
CA SER A 153 9.05 1.52 4.21
C SER A 153 9.14 3.02 3.94
N ASN A 154 8.21 3.58 3.16
CA ASN A 154 8.18 5.01 2.89
C ASN A 154 7.77 5.82 4.13
N PHE A 155 6.70 5.42 4.82
CA PHE A 155 6.20 6.15 5.99
C PHE A 155 7.14 6.04 7.20
N THR A 156 7.82 4.93 7.41
CA THR A 156 8.86 4.82 8.45
C THR A 156 10.08 5.68 8.13
N LEU A 157 10.49 5.73 6.86
CA LEU A 157 11.55 6.62 6.41
C LEU A 157 11.16 8.09 6.55
N MET A 158 9.90 8.43 6.28
CA MET A 158 9.33 9.76 6.50
C MET A 158 9.50 10.23 7.95
N LEU A 159 9.43 9.31 8.92
CA LEU A 159 9.59 9.60 10.35
C LEU A 159 11.05 9.66 10.83
N THR A 160 12.03 9.33 9.98
CA THR A 160 13.46 9.27 10.33
C THR A 160 14.33 10.15 9.42
N PRO A 161 14.12 11.49 9.43
CA PRO A 161 14.83 12.42 8.55
C PRO A 161 16.35 12.42 8.71
N GLU A 162 16.85 12.02 9.88
CA GLU A 162 18.28 11.86 10.15
C GLU A 162 18.97 10.82 9.25
N LYS A 163 18.22 9.85 8.70
CA LYS A 163 18.77 8.79 7.83
C LYS A 163 18.78 9.14 6.35
N TRP A 164 18.15 10.25 5.95
CA TRP A 164 17.90 10.56 4.54
C TRP A 164 19.19 10.82 3.78
N LEU A 165 20.07 11.67 4.32
CA LEU A 165 21.32 12.05 3.67
C LEU A 165 22.23 10.82 3.48
N ASP A 166 22.40 10.02 4.53
CA ASP A 166 23.22 8.81 4.49
C ASP A 166 22.70 7.81 3.45
N LYS A 167 21.38 7.60 3.39
CA LYS A 167 20.77 6.71 2.38
C LYS A 167 20.93 7.25 0.97
N HIS A 168 20.75 8.55 0.77
CA HIS A 168 20.88 9.17 -0.55
C HIS A 168 22.33 9.10 -1.05
N LEU A 169 23.31 9.33 -0.19
CA LEU A 169 24.73 9.21 -0.52
C LEU A 169 25.17 7.76 -0.75
N ALA A 170 24.59 6.80 -0.02
CA ALA A 170 24.90 5.38 -0.20
C ALA A 170 24.43 4.84 -1.56
N SER A 171 23.30 5.34 -2.09
CA SER A 171 22.85 5.04 -3.44
C SER A 171 21.91 6.11 -3.98
N THR A 172 22.33 6.80 -5.03
CA THR A 172 21.50 7.78 -5.76
C THR A 172 20.51 7.12 -6.73
N ALA A 173 20.57 5.80 -6.89
CA ALA A 173 19.77 5.06 -7.86
C ALA A 173 18.27 5.00 -7.51
N GLY A 174 17.86 5.38 -6.30
CA GLY A 174 16.45 5.41 -5.88
C GLY A 174 15.87 4.03 -5.51
N LEU A 175 16.73 3.09 -5.11
CA LEU A 175 16.37 1.71 -4.73
C LEU A 175 16.56 1.44 -3.21
N ASN A 176 16.72 2.48 -2.39
CA ASN A 176 17.05 2.32 -0.97
C ASN A 176 15.84 1.92 -0.12
N LEU A 177 15.52 0.62 -0.09
CA LEU A 177 14.53 0.05 0.83
C LEU A 177 14.98 0.24 2.29
N ASN A 178 14.02 0.47 3.21
CA ASN A 178 14.31 0.69 4.63
C ASN A 178 14.46 -0.62 5.41
N LEU A 179 15.42 -1.46 5.00
CA LEU A 179 15.60 -2.82 5.55
C LEU A 179 16.34 -2.88 6.91
N ASN A 180 17.05 -1.81 7.28
CA ASN A 180 17.93 -1.78 8.45
C ASN A 180 17.25 -1.17 9.69
N GLU A 181 15.94 -1.31 9.82
CA GLU A 181 15.21 -0.87 11.00
C GLU A 181 15.53 -1.81 12.17
N ARG A 182 16.05 -1.26 13.28
CA ARG A 182 16.15 -2.01 14.54
C ARG A 182 14.78 -1.99 15.19
N MET A 183 14.23 -3.17 15.45
CA MET A 183 13.01 -3.37 16.27
C MET A 183 13.26 -2.96 17.72
#